data_AF-A0A9N9GL40-F1
#
_entry.id   AF-A0A9N9GL40-F1
#
_cell.length_a   1.000
_cell.length_b   1.000
_cell.length_c   1.000
_cell.angle_alpha   90.00
_cell.angle_beta   90.00
_cell.angle_gamma   90.00
#
_symmetry.space_group_name_H-M   'P 1'
#
loop_
_entity.id
_entity.type
_entity.pdbx_description
1 polymer ?
#
loop_
_entity_poly.entity_id
_entity_poly.type
_entity_poly.pdbx_seq_one_letter_code
_entity_poly.pdbx_strand_id
1 'polypeptide(L)'
;MIIFDIRKFYFNYEVRSSAFRTAHFVTSFSSPSSKDKYVKNSTSSIVFPTKSSRLRFALHRIRKMLKRIPFEKRRMKLLTFITLVIVSTVFIKGILMISSFVTSWIDDAPTLTFEKQNYSPVKYLGIGPNISTRLPKGVTIYHITKEFGAATLGGLGELVTGLSQAQSKNSSLNVNVIMPYYSYLSKLYRPHKYAHLSIKIRDKSGKWKNVGFLVYRTLWNTSKNNILTSNSEIPSGILSVFMIGPASNMIPLNTAFKASSIAKIKNSNSKLLPEWKDLYFCKAAAELIAYRNTIIDTSLFAIHETRGVDVVHVHGSTNAFMIEFLDHINHGKKFGKKIPAVVYTIHDYLEEQIYSNDLTNIQKFLDVDVFQVGKPQYFHNDRMYMSGYAIDNAQMVTFVSKDLAREMVE
;
A
#
# COMPACT_ATOMS: atom_id res chain seq x y z
N MET A 1 -19.73 -11.27 -3.18
CA MET A 1 -18.47 -12.01 -3.44
C MET A 1 -18.60 -12.59 -4.83
N ILE A 2 -17.76 -12.14 -5.76
CA ILE A 2 -17.85 -12.41 -7.21
C ILE A 2 -16.67 -13.31 -7.59
N ILE A 3 -16.90 -14.40 -8.33
CA ILE A 3 -15.93 -15.47 -8.63
C ILE A 3 -15.35 -15.28 -10.04
N PHE A 4 -14.04 -15.48 -10.20
CA PHE A 4 -13.37 -15.64 -11.50
C PHE A 4 -12.51 -16.90 -11.56
N ASP A 5 -12.50 -17.58 -12.71
CA ASP A 5 -11.42 -18.48 -13.16
C ASP A 5 -10.65 -17.70 -14.24
N ILE A 6 -9.48 -17.16 -13.90
CA ILE A 6 -8.64 -16.37 -14.81
C ILE A 6 -7.43 -17.24 -15.15
N ARG A 7 -7.48 -17.95 -16.28
CA ARG A 7 -6.30 -18.61 -16.83
C ARG A 7 -5.71 -17.74 -17.91
N LYS A 8 -4.53 -17.20 -17.61
CA LYS A 8 -3.61 -16.43 -18.47
C LYS A 8 -4.05 -14.99 -18.79
N PHE A 9 -3.64 -14.05 -17.96
CA PHE A 9 -3.42 -12.67 -18.38
C PHE A 9 -1.97 -12.29 -18.10
N TYR A 10 -1.24 -11.92 -19.14
CA TYR A 10 0.04 -11.23 -18.99
C TYR A 10 -0.28 -9.74 -18.83
N PHE A 11 0.34 -9.05 -17.87
CA PHE A 11 0.21 -7.60 -17.72
C PHE A 11 1.55 -6.96 -18.03
N ASN A 12 1.58 -6.00 -18.96
CA ASN A 12 2.70 -5.09 -19.19
C ASN A 12 2.26 -3.66 -18.85
N TYR A 13 3.12 -2.93 -18.14
CA TYR A 13 2.78 -1.66 -17.46
C TYR A 13 2.89 -0.41 -18.35
N GLU A 14 1.97 0.53 -18.15
CA GLU A 14 2.03 1.94 -18.56
C GLU A 14 2.34 2.81 -17.32
N VAL A 15 3.43 3.59 -17.33
CA VAL A 15 3.69 4.62 -16.31
C VAL A 15 3.11 5.94 -16.81
N ARG A 16 1.93 6.32 -16.32
CA ARG A 16 1.39 7.67 -16.55
C ARG A 16 2.03 8.67 -15.60
N SER A 17 2.95 9.46 -16.14
CA SER A 17 3.33 10.76 -15.59
C SER A 17 2.18 11.76 -15.80
N SER A 18 1.35 11.99 -14.79
CA SER A 18 0.41 13.11 -14.80
C SER A 18 1.07 14.37 -14.27
N ALA A 19 1.32 15.32 -15.18
CA ALA A 19 1.74 16.67 -14.88
C ALA A 19 0.74 17.38 -13.94
N PHE A 20 1.30 18.15 -13.01
CA PHE A 20 0.62 19.09 -12.13
C PHE A 20 -0.44 19.93 -12.88
N ARG A 21 -1.70 19.85 -12.44
CA ARG A 21 -2.70 20.90 -12.65
C ARG A 21 -3.12 21.47 -11.31
N THR A 22 -2.71 22.70 -11.06
CA THR A 22 -3.13 23.54 -9.95
C THR A 22 -4.61 23.89 -10.13
N ALA A 23 -5.49 23.32 -9.30
CA ALA A 23 -6.89 23.71 -9.23
C ALA A 23 -7.04 24.88 -8.25
N HIS A 24 -7.43 26.05 -8.78
CA HIS A 24 -7.84 27.21 -7.98
C HIS A 24 -9.17 26.92 -7.29
N PHE A 25 -9.18 26.94 -5.96
CA PHE A 25 -10.40 26.98 -5.16
C PHE A 25 -11.01 28.38 -5.22
N VAL A 26 -12.21 28.46 -5.80
CA VAL A 26 -13.11 29.62 -5.72
C VAL A 26 -14.01 29.40 -4.50
N THR A 27 -13.83 30.23 -3.47
CA THR A 27 -14.76 30.32 -2.35
C THR A 27 -15.52 31.64 -2.46
N SER A 28 -16.81 31.55 -2.77
CA SER A 28 -17.77 32.65 -2.65
C SER A 28 -18.81 32.28 -1.60
N PHE A 29 -18.92 33.05 -0.53
CA PHE A 29 -20.20 33.23 0.20
C PHE A 29 -20.22 34.60 0.91
N SER A 30 -21.04 35.49 0.33
CA SER A 30 -21.95 36.48 0.94
C SER A 30 -21.60 37.19 2.27
N SER A 31 -21.46 38.52 2.13
CA SER A 31 -21.82 39.61 3.07
C SER A 31 -23.28 39.51 3.58
N PRO A 32 -23.76 40.25 4.63
CA PRO A 32 -23.70 41.73 4.67
C PRO A 32 -23.71 42.46 6.04
N SER A 33 -23.63 43.79 5.97
CA SER A 33 -24.23 44.79 6.90
C SER A 33 -23.43 45.07 8.19
N SER A 34 -23.28 46.29 8.75
CA SER A 34 -23.89 47.61 8.54
C SER A 34 -23.09 48.68 9.33
N LYS A 35 -23.17 49.97 8.89
CA LYS A 35 -23.11 51.23 9.69
C LYS A 35 -21.75 51.58 10.36
N ASP A 36 -21.25 52.82 10.44
CA ASP A 36 -21.82 54.17 10.33
C ASP A 36 -20.76 55.24 9.96
N LYS A 37 -21.27 56.31 9.34
CA LYS A 37 -20.87 57.73 9.24
C LYS A 37 -19.60 58.22 9.98
N TYR A 38 -18.81 59.08 9.33
CA TYR A 38 -18.94 60.55 9.39
C TYR A 38 -18.03 61.31 8.43
N VAL A 39 -18.54 62.47 8.05
CA VAL A 39 -18.14 63.47 7.05
C VAL A 39 -16.97 64.34 7.52
N LYS A 40 -16.06 64.74 6.61
CA LYS A 40 -15.67 66.17 6.48
C LYS A 40 -14.98 66.49 5.14
N ASN A 41 -15.60 67.42 4.44
CA ASN A 41 -15.12 68.13 3.27
C ASN A 41 -13.95 69.05 3.63
N SER A 42 -12.98 69.17 2.73
CA SER A 42 -12.53 70.50 2.27
C SER A 42 -11.68 70.39 1.01
N THR A 43 -12.14 71.10 0.00
CA THR A 43 -11.54 71.41 -1.29
C THR A 43 -10.23 72.18 -1.13
N SER A 44 -9.16 71.71 -1.78
CA SER A 44 -8.12 72.59 -2.31
C SER A 44 -7.58 72.01 -3.61
N SER A 45 -7.86 72.72 -4.69
CA SER A 45 -7.32 72.53 -6.02
C SER A 45 -5.83 72.88 -6.02
N ILE A 46 -4.93 71.91 -6.24
CA ILE A 46 -3.53 72.17 -6.50
C ILE A 46 -3.08 71.40 -7.75
N VAL A 47 -2.76 72.22 -8.74
CA VAL A 47 -2.13 71.98 -10.04
C VAL A 47 -1.18 70.77 -10.06
N PHE A 48 -1.42 69.83 -10.97
CA PHE A 48 -0.50 68.74 -11.31
C PHE A 48 0.70 69.27 -12.12
N PRO A 49 1.95 69.17 -11.64
CA PRO A 49 3.11 69.36 -12.50
C PRO A 49 3.35 68.11 -13.35
N THR A 50 3.47 68.33 -14.66
CA THR A 50 3.67 67.29 -15.68
C THR A 50 4.93 66.46 -15.44
N LYS A 51 4.86 65.15 -15.77
CA LYS A 51 5.90 64.12 -15.60
C LYS A 51 7.28 64.46 -16.19
N SER A 52 7.41 65.50 -17.01
CA SER A 52 8.67 65.88 -17.65
C SER A 52 9.66 66.61 -16.74
N SER A 53 9.20 67.21 -15.62
CA SER A 53 10.05 67.98 -14.71
C SER A 53 10.82 67.11 -13.70
N ARG A 54 10.23 65.99 -13.25
CA ARG A 54 10.85 65.06 -12.29
C ARG A 54 12.02 64.28 -12.90
N LEU A 55 11.91 63.90 -14.18
CA LEU A 55 12.99 63.18 -14.87
C LEU A 55 14.21 64.09 -15.13
N ARG A 56 13.97 65.35 -15.49
CA ARG A 56 15.05 66.35 -15.66
C ARG A 56 15.76 66.66 -14.34
N PHE A 57 15.04 66.76 -13.24
CA PHE A 57 15.65 66.94 -11.91
C PHE A 57 16.44 65.71 -11.45
N ALA A 58 15.95 64.49 -11.69
CA ALA A 58 16.67 63.25 -11.38
C ALA A 58 17.98 63.12 -12.20
N LEU A 59 17.92 63.39 -13.51
CA LEU A 59 19.09 63.37 -14.39
C LEU A 59 20.12 64.44 -14.01
N HIS A 60 19.68 65.63 -13.58
CA HIS A 60 20.59 66.68 -13.14
C HIS A 60 21.29 66.34 -11.81
N ARG A 61 20.59 65.66 -10.89
CA ARG A 61 21.15 65.17 -9.61
C ARG A 61 22.20 64.07 -9.84
N ILE A 62 21.94 63.16 -10.78
CA ILE A 62 22.88 62.10 -11.20
C ILE A 62 24.14 62.72 -11.85
N ARG A 63 23.98 63.72 -12.73
CA ARG A 63 25.10 64.42 -13.38
C ARG A 63 26.00 65.16 -12.37
N LYS A 64 25.41 65.73 -11.32
CA LYS A 64 26.13 66.46 -10.26
C LYS A 64 26.87 65.53 -9.28
N MET A 65 26.30 64.36 -8.97
CA MET A 65 27.00 63.31 -8.20
C MET A 65 28.20 62.73 -8.97
N LEU A 66 28.04 62.54 -10.28
CA LEU A 66 29.09 62.01 -11.15
C LEU A 66 30.33 62.92 -11.18
N LYS A 67 30.18 64.25 -11.12
CA LYS A 67 31.32 65.21 -11.16
C LYS A 67 32.17 65.30 -9.88
N ARG A 68 31.75 64.70 -8.75
CA ARG A 68 32.46 64.82 -7.45
C ARG A 68 33.34 63.61 -7.09
N ILE A 69 33.46 62.62 -7.97
CA ILE A 69 34.27 61.43 -7.72
C ILE A 69 35.63 61.61 -8.41
N PRO A 70 36.76 61.57 -7.68
CA PRO A 70 38.10 61.73 -8.26
C PRO A 70 38.32 60.71 -9.38
N PHE A 71 38.99 61.15 -10.45
CA PHE A 71 39.06 60.47 -11.75
C PHE A 71 39.53 59.00 -11.65
N GLU A 72 40.42 58.70 -10.70
CA GLU A 72 40.89 57.33 -10.43
C GLU A 72 39.81 56.40 -9.87
N LYS A 73 38.96 56.87 -8.95
CA LYS A 73 37.84 56.07 -8.40
C LYS A 73 36.73 55.81 -9.44
N ARG A 74 36.64 56.65 -10.48
CA ARG A 74 35.74 56.46 -11.62
C ARG A 74 36.22 55.36 -12.56
N ARG A 75 37.52 55.33 -12.84
CA ARG A 75 38.16 54.30 -13.67
C ARG A 75 38.03 52.91 -13.03
N MET A 76 38.26 52.81 -11.72
CA MET A 76 38.09 51.56 -10.98
C MET A 76 36.64 51.05 -10.96
N LYS A 77 35.65 51.94 -10.76
CA LYS A 77 34.23 51.56 -10.80
C LYS A 77 33.77 51.10 -12.19
N LEU A 78 34.27 51.74 -13.24
CA LEU A 78 34.00 51.35 -14.62
C LEU A 78 34.62 49.98 -14.93
N LEU A 79 35.87 49.75 -14.49
CA LEU A 79 36.55 48.48 -14.66
C LEU A 79 35.78 47.36 -13.95
N THR A 80 35.39 47.56 -12.68
CA THR A 80 34.60 46.58 -11.92
C THR A 80 33.26 46.27 -12.59
N PHE A 81 32.58 47.29 -13.14
CA PHE A 81 31.33 47.11 -13.87
C PHE A 81 31.54 46.27 -15.13
N ILE A 82 32.59 46.57 -15.92
CA ILE A 82 32.92 45.80 -17.13
C ILE A 82 33.23 44.35 -16.78
N THR A 83 34.05 44.08 -15.75
CA THR A 83 34.30 42.70 -15.30
C THR A 83 33.03 41.99 -14.87
N LEU A 84 32.11 42.67 -14.18
CA LEU A 84 30.87 42.05 -13.71
C LEU A 84 29.92 41.73 -14.88
N VAL A 85 29.89 42.57 -15.91
CA VAL A 85 29.17 42.30 -17.17
C VAL A 85 29.79 41.12 -17.92
N ILE A 86 31.12 41.03 -17.99
CA ILE A 86 31.82 39.91 -18.62
C ILE A 86 31.55 38.60 -17.87
N VAL A 87 31.64 38.60 -16.53
CA VAL A 87 31.36 37.43 -15.71
C VAL A 87 29.90 37.00 -15.85
N SER A 88 28.96 37.95 -15.85
CA SER A 88 27.53 37.67 -16.06
C SER A 88 27.25 37.07 -17.44
N THR A 89 27.87 37.59 -18.50
CA THR A 89 27.71 37.04 -19.86
C THR A 89 28.31 35.65 -20.01
N VAL A 90 29.45 35.37 -19.38
CA VAL A 90 30.03 34.02 -19.32
C VAL A 90 29.11 33.06 -18.56
N PHE A 91 28.53 33.49 -17.44
CA PHE A 91 27.62 32.67 -16.64
C PHE A 91 26.32 32.35 -17.39
N ILE A 92 25.72 33.34 -18.05
CA ILE A 92 24.52 33.13 -18.88
C ILE A 92 24.81 32.16 -20.03
N LYS A 93 25.95 32.30 -20.72
CA LYS A 93 26.36 31.35 -21.77
C LYS A 93 26.57 29.94 -21.21
N GLY A 94 27.17 29.82 -20.03
CA GLY A 94 27.36 28.53 -19.35
C GLY A 94 26.03 27.83 -19.06
N ILE A 95 25.05 28.56 -18.52
CA ILE A 95 23.70 28.04 -18.28
C ILE A 95 23.04 27.59 -19.59
N LEU A 96 23.11 28.40 -20.64
CA LEU A 96 22.52 28.06 -21.94
C LEU A 96 23.17 26.82 -22.58
N MET A 97 24.48 26.66 -22.41
CA MET A 97 25.20 25.49 -22.91
C MET A 97 24.82 24.23 -22.13
N ILE A 98 24.68 24.32 -20.79
CA ILE A 98 24.19 23.22 -19.96
C ILE A 98 22.75 22.86 -20.32
N SER A 99 21.86 23.85 -20.49
CA SER A 99 20.48 23.57 -20.87
C SER A 99 20.40 22.90 -22.24
N SER A 100 21.19 23.35 -23.21
CA SER A 100 21.25 22.74 -24.54
C SER A 100 21.80 21.31 -24.51
N PHE A 101 22.78 21.04 -23.64
CA PHE A 101 23.33 19.71 -23.44
C PHE A 101 22.30 18.77 -22.79
N VAL A 102 21.59 19.26 -21.76
CA VAL A 102 20.52 18.49 -21.09
C VAL A 102 19.36 18.22 -22.04
N THR A 103 18.94 19.19 -22.86
CA THR A 103 17.86 18.96 -23.85
C THR A 103 18.29 17.97 -24.93
N SER A 104 19.51 18.08 -25.46
CA SER A 104 20.05 17.11 -26.41
C SER A 104 20.09 15.70 -25.82
N TRP A 105 20.47 15.58 -24.54
CA TRP A 105 20.51 14.29 -23.85
C TRP A 105 19.12 13.70 -23.58
N ILE A 106 18.12 14.56 -23.36
CA ILE A 106 16.71 14.14 -23.23
C ILE A 106 16.13 13.75 -24.60
N ASP A 107 16.49 14.47 -25.67
CA ASP A 107 16.02 14.19 -27.03
C ASP A 107 16.67 12.92 -27.61
N ASP A 108 17.90 12.60 -27.22
CA ASP A 108 18.60 11.35 -27.56
C ASP A 108 18.17 10.17 -26.67
N ALA A 109 17.38 10.40 -25.61
CA ALA A 109 16.85 9.31 -24.81
C ALA A 109 15.87 8.50 -25.69
N PRO A 110 16.02 7.16 -25.78
CA PRO A 110 15.12 6.33 -26.57
C PRO A 110 13.69 6.60 -26.09
N THR A 111 12.83 6.96 -27.03
CA THR A 111 11.42 7.20 -26.75
C THR A 111 10.88 5.95 -26.08
N LEU A 112 10.34 6.09 -24.86
CA LEU A 112 9.66 5.00 -24.15
C LEU A 112 8.45 4.56 -24.98
N THR A 113 8.67 3.62 -25.88
CA THR A 113 7.64 2.99 -26.70
C THR A 113 6.99 1.91 -25.86
N PHE A 114 5.91 2.28 -25.17
CA PHE A 114 5.02 1.28 -24.58
C PHE A 114 4.27 0.60 -25.72
N GLU A 115 4.58 -0.67 -25.95
CA GLU A 115 3.76 -1.49 -26.84
C GLU A 115 2.39 -1.62 -26.19
N LYS A 116 1.40 -0.91 -26.75
CA LYS A 116 0.01 -1.04 -26.33
C LYS A 116 -0.45 -2.44 -26.71
N GLN A 117 -0.41 -3.36 -25.76
CA GLN A 117 -0.96 -4.69 -25.94
C GLN A 117 -2.49 -4.56 -26.02
N ASN A 118 -3.03 -4.81 -27.22
CA ASN A 118 -4.46 -4.84 -27.43
C ASN A 118 -4.97 -6.22 -27.02
N TYR A 119 -5.60 -6.30 -25.84
CA TYR A 119 -6.34 -7.48 -25.44
C TYR A 119 -7.72 -7.46 -26.12
N SER A 120 -8.17 -8.62 -26.58
CA SER A 120 -9.57 -8.75 -27.00
C SER A 120 -10.45 -8.58 -25.77
N PRO A 121 -11.47 -7.69 -25.79
CA PRO A 121 -12.35 -7.48 -24.65
C PRO A 121 -12.97 -8.81 -24.22
N VAL A 122 -12.77 -9.20 -22.97
CA VAL A 122 -13.42 -10.38 -22.40
C VAL A 122 -14.64 -9.89 -21.65
N LYS A 123 -15.84 -10.21 -22.17
CA LYS A 123 -17.08 -9.83 -21.50
C LYS A 123 -17.09 -10.42 -20.08
N TYR A 124 -17.33 -9.57 -19.10
CA TYR A 124 -17.48 -10.02 -17.72
C TYR A 124 -18.70 -10.96 -17.59
N LEU A 125 -18.43 -12.22 -17.24
CA LEU A 125 -19.45 -13.21 -16.89
C LEU A 125 -19.50 -13.33 -15.37
N GLY A 126 -20.51 -12.74 -14.75
CA GLY A 126 -20.74 -12.90 -13.32
C GLY A 126 -21.05 -14.35 -12.93
N ILE A 127 -21.11 -14.60 -11.63
CA ILE A 127 -21.54 -15.89 -11.08
C ILE A 127 -22.93 -16.21 -11.63
N GLY A 128 -23.07 -17.35 -12.31
CA GLY A 128 -24.37 -17.82 -12.79
C GLY A 128 -25.36 -17.97 -11.63
N PRO A 129 -26.63 -17.56 -11.80
CA PRO A 129 -27.64 -17.65 -10.74
C PRO A 129 -27.94 -19.10 -10.28
N ASN A 130 -27.52 -20.10 -11.07
CA ASN A 130 -27.81 -21.51 -10.86
C ASN A 130 -26.68 -22.29 -10.15
N ILE A 131 -25.65 -21.62 -9.61
CA ILE A 131 -24.62 -22.32 -8.84
C ILE A 131 -25.22 -22.81 -7.53
N SER A 132 -25.09 -24.11 -7.26
CA SER A 132 -25.51 -24.70 -6.00
C SER A 132 -24.78 -24.02 -4.83
N THR A 133 -25.54 -23.42 -3.93
CA THR A 133 -25.04 -22.77 -2.71
C THR A 133 -24.88 -23.75 -1.54
N ARG A 134 -25.19 -25.04 -1.75
CA ARG A 134 -25.09 -26.06 -0.71
C ARG A 134 -23.62 -26.44 -0.50
N LEU A 135 -23.04 -25.90 0.56
CA LEU A 135 -21.72 -26.29 1.05
C LEU A 135 -21.86 -27.48 2.02
N PRO A 136 -20.89 -28.41 2.04
CA PRO A 136 -20.79 -29.39 3.12
C PRO A 136 -20.79 -28.69 4.48
N LYS A 137 -21.38 -29.31 5.51
CA LYS A 137 -21.32 -28.76 6.86
C LYS A 137 -19.87 -28.75 7.37
N GLY A 138 -19.49 -27.68 8.04
CA GLY A 138 -18.19 -27.52 8.66
C GLY A 138 -17.07 -27.09 7.71
N VAL A 139 -17.39 -26.49 6.56
CA VAL A 139 -16.38 -25.90 5.66
C VAL A 139 -15.65 -24.79 6.39
N THR A 140 -14.32 -24.87 6.41
CA THR A 140 -13.45 -23.93 7.12
C THR A 140 -12.90 -22.87 6.18
N ILE A 141 -13.05 -21.60 6.55
CA ILE A 141 -12.55 -20.45 5.78
C ILE A 141 -11.61 -19.64 6.67
N TYR A 142 -10.43 -19.30 6.16
CA TYR A 142 -9.47 -18.41 6.81
C TYR A 142 -9.29 -17.15 5.98
N HIS A 143 -9.80 -16.03 6.47
CA HIS A 143 -9.52 -14.72 5.89
C HIS A 143 -8.15 -14.22 6.33
N ILE A 144 -7.30 -13.86 5.37
CA ILE A 144 -5.97 -13.33 5.61
C ILE A 144 -6.01 -11.84 5.33
N THR A 145 -5.83 -11.05 6.38
CA THR A 145 -5.96 -9.59 6.31
C THR A 145 -5.03 -8.90 7.30
N LYS A 146 -4.66 -7.66 7.01
CA LYS A 146 -3.97 -6.79 7.97
C LYS A 146 -4.93 -5.94 8.79
N GLU A 147 -6.19 -5.90 8.40
CA GLU A 147 -7.21 -5.06 9.00
C GLU A 147 -8.45 -5.88 9.36
N PHE A 148 -8.86 -5.80 10.63
CA PHE A 148 -10.00 -6.55 11.14
C PHE A 148 -10.46 -6.02 12.50
N GLY A 149 -11.78 -5.93 12.71
CA GLY A 149 -12.37 -5.47 13.97
C GLY A 149 -11.85 -4.08 14.36
N ALA A 150 -11.35 -3.92 15.59
CA ALA A 150 -10.78 -2.65 16.05
C ALA A 150 -9.47 -2.27 15.34
N ALA A 151 -8.84 -3.17 14.59
CA ALA A 151 -7.65 -2.87 13.79
C ALA A 151 -8.00 -2.52 12.35
N THR A 152 -8.86 -1.52 12.17
CA THR A 152 -9.33 -1.10 10.86
C THR A 152 -8.81 0.30 10.56
N LEU A 153 -8.16 0.48 9.41
CA LEU A 153 -7.58 1.75 8.94
C LEU A 153 -8.40 2.37 7.80
N GLY A 154 -9.16 1.56 7.06
CA GLY A 154 -10.03 2.01 5.99
C GLY A 154 -11.04 0.96 5.56
N GLY A 155 -11.57 1.09 4.33
CA GLY A 155 -12.65 0.26 3.82
C GLY A 155 -12.34 -1.24 3.77
N LEU A 156 -11.07 -1.63 3.61
CA LEU A 156 -10.64 -3.03 3.65
C LEU A 156 -11.03 -3.71 4.99
N GLY A 157 -10.68 -3.10 6.12
CA GLY A 157 -10.95 -3.68 7.42
C GLY A 157 -12.43 -3.75 7.75
N GLU A 158 -13.21 -2.75 7.36
CA GLU A 158 -14.66 -2.73 7.51
C GLU A 158 -15.32 -3.84 6.69
N LEU A 159 -14.88 -4.00 5.44
CA LEU A 159 -15.42 -5.01 4.52
C LEU A 159 -15.09 -6.42 5.01
N VAL A 160 -13.84 -6.73 5.33
CA VAL A 160 -13.45 -8.07 5.79
C VAL A 160 -14.13 -8.40 7.13
N THR A 161 -14.30 -7.41 8.00
CA THR A 161 -15.09 -7.52 9.22
C THR A 161 -16.54 -7.89 8.93
N GLY A 162 -17.24 -7.10 8.12
CA GLY A 162 -18.65 -7.32 7.79
C GLY A 162 -18.86 -8.64 7.05
N LEU A 163 -17.95 -9.00 6.13
CA LEU A 163 -17.96 -10.28 5.42
C LEU A 163 -17.84 -11.46 6.37
N SER A 164 -16.84 -11.43 7.27
CA SER A 164 -16.63 -12.50 8.24
C SER A 164 -17.83 -12.64 9.18
N GLN A 165 -18.41 -11.51 9.60
CA GLN A 165 -19.63 -11.51 10.40
C GLN A 165 -20.82 -12.12 9.65
N ALA A 166 -21.05 -11.74 8.40
CA ALA A 166 -22.13 -12.29 7.58
C ALA A 166 -21.95 -13.79 7.35
N GLN A 167 -20.75 -14.24 7.02
CA GLN A 167 -20.45 -15.67 6.81
C GLN A 167 -20.58 -16.48 8.11
N SER A 168 -20.22 -15.91 9.27
CA SER A 168 -20.34 -16.61 10.56
C SER A 168 -21.77 -16.94 10.98
N LYS A 169 -22.78 -16.32 10.34
CA LYS A 169 -24.20 -16.63 10.54
C LYS A 169 -24.61 -17.94 9.85
N ASN A 170 -23.83 -18.41 8.88
CA ASN A 170 -24.07 -19.69 8.22
C ASN A 170 -23.47 -20.82 9.05
N SER A 171 -24.32 -21.68 9.62
CA SER A 171 -23.90 -22.82 10.45
C SER A 171 -23.10 -23.89 9.71
N SER A 172 -23.09 -23.87 8.37
CA SER A 172 -22.25 -24.76 7.56
C SER A 172 -20.81 -24.26 7.44
N LEU A 173 -20.53 -23.01 7.83
CA LEU A 173 -19.21 -22.39 7.74
C LEU A 173 -18.56 -22.23 9.11
N ASN A 174 -17.28 -22.54 9.17
CA ASN A 174 -16.40 -22.18 10.28
C ASN A 174 -15.44 -21.09 9.82
N VAL A 175 -15.76 -19.85 10.19
CA VAL A 175 -15.05 -18.65 9.75
C VAL A 175 -13.95 -18.30 10.73
N ASN A 176 -12.75 -18.10 10.19
CA ASN A 176 -11.54 -17.77 10.92
C ASN A 176 -10.85 -16.59 10.24
N VAL A 177 -10.10 -15.82 11.03
CA VAL A 177 -9.33 -14.68 10.52
C VAL A 177 -7.90 -14.78 11.01
N ILE A 178 -6.93 -14.57 10.13
CA ILE A 178 -5.51 -14.43 10.47
C ILE A 178 -5.11 -12.99 10.19
N MET A 179 -4.60 -12.34 11.23
CA MET A 179 -4.14 -10.95 11.16
C MET A 179 -2.85 -10.74 11.95
N PRO A 180 -2.16 -9.61 11.81
CA PRO A 180 -1.04 -9.28 12.67
C PRO A 180 -1.47 -9.02 14.12
N TYR A 181 -0.64 -9.41 15.08
CA TYR A 181 -0.82 -9.05 16.49
C TYR A 181 -0.33 -7.63 16.75
N TYR A 182 -1.20 -6.65 16.52
CA TYR A 182 -0.88 -5.27 16.86
C TYR A 182 -0.87 -5.08 18.38
N SER A 183 0.22 -4.54 18.93
CA SER A 183 0.45 -4.52 20.38
C SER A 183 -0.64 -3.84 21.21
N TYR A 184 -1.40 -2.88 20.66
CA TYR A 184 -2.50 -2.24 21.38
C TYR A 184 -3.74 -3.14 21.54
N LEU A 185 -3.89 -4.18 20.71
CA LEU A 185 -5.01 -5.12 20.78
C LEU A 185 -5.01 -5.95 22.07
N SER A 186 -3.85 -6.11 22.71
CA SER A 186 -3.74 -6.81 23.99
C SER A 186 -4.63 -6.20 25.07
N LYS A 187 -4.79 -4.86 25.03
CA LYS A 187 -5.61 -4.09 25.97
C LYS A 187 -7.10 -4.27 25.71
N LEU A 188 -7.49 -4.54 24.47
CA LEU A 188 -8.88 -4.67 24.06
C LEU A 188 -9.39 -6.10 24.22
N TYR A 189 -8.57 -7.08 23.80
CA TYR A 189 -9.09 -8.41 23.46
C TYR A 189 -8.50 -9.56 24.27
N ARG A 190 -7.51 -9.28 25.15
CA ARG A 190 -6.80 -10.26 25.99
C ARG A 190 -6.56 -11.62 25.29
N PRO A 191 -5.95 -11.63 24.09
CA PRO A 191 -5.84 -12.86 23.32
C PRO A 191 -4.87 -13.84 24.01
N HIS A 192 -5.21 -15.13 23.93
CA HIS A 192 -4.44 -16.19 24.59
C HIS A 192 -3.35 -16.72 23.66
N LYS A 193 -2.23 -17.16 24.22
CA LYS A 193 -1.19 -17.85 23.43
C LYS A 193 -1.79 -19.16 22.89
N TYR A 194 -1.66 -19.36 21.59
CA TYR A 194 -2.25 -20.49 20.88
C TYR A 194 -1.19 -21.49 20.42
N ALA A 195 -0.16 -21.01 19.72
CA ALA A 195 0.92 -21.86 19.22
C ALA A 195 2.25 -21.11 19.18
N HIS A 196 3.36 -21.86 19.18
CA HIS A 196 4.69 -21.35 18.89
C HIS A 196 5.19 -22.03 17.62
N LEU A 197 5.34 -21.25 16.55
CA LEU A 197 5.71 -21.74 15.22
C LEU A 197 7.05 -21.15 14.80
N SER A 198 7.62 -21.67 13.71
CA SER A 198 8.88 -21.15 13.17
C SER A 198 8.89 -21.15 11.64
N ILE A 199 9.52 -20.13 11.06
CA ILE A 199 9.74 -20.01 9.61
C ILE A 199 11.22 -19.82 9.30
N LYS A 200 11.65 -20.25 8.10
CA LYS A 200 13.02 -20.00 7.62
C LYS A 200 13.13 -18.63 6.97
N ILE A 201 14.09 -17.81 7.38
CA ILE A 201 14.39 -16.49 6.80
C ILE A 201 15.91 -16.34 6.68
N ARG A 202 16.40 -15.71 5.61
CA ARG A 202 17.83 -15.40 5.46
C ARG A 202 18.23 -14.26 6.39
N ASP A 203 19.34 -14.42 7.10
CA ASP A 203 19.91 -13.34 7.91
C ASP A 203 20.69 -12.32 7.05
N LYS A 204 21.43 -11.41 7.69
CA LYS A 204 22.22 -10.39 6.97
C LYS A 204 23.37 -10.99 6.14
N SER A 205 23.78 -12.23 6.44
CA SER A 205 24.81 -12.96 5.70
C SER A 205 24.23 -13.86 4.60
N GLY A 206 22.92 -13.78 4.34
CA GLY A 206 22.24 -14.64 3.36
C GLY A 206 21.97 -16.07 3.85
N LYS A 207 22.33 -16.41 5.09
CA LYS A 207 22.15 -17.77 5.62
C LYS A 207 20.75 -17.98 6.14
N TRP A 208 20.12 -19.11 5.78
CA TRP A 208 18.82 -19.52 6.31
C TRP A 208 18.88 -19.75 7.82
N LYS A 209 18.00 -19.08 8.57
CA LYS A 209 17.80 -19.26 10.00
C LYS A 209 16.34 -19.54 10.32
N ASN A 210 16.11 -20.38 11.33
CA ASN A 210 14.78 -20.58 11.89
C ASN A 210 14.41 -19.41 12.79
N VAL A 211 13.28 -18.79 12.49
CA VAL A 211 12.74 -17.62 13.18
C VAL A 211 11.45 -18.03 13.86
N GLY A 212 11.45 -18.06 15.19
CA GLY A 212 10.30 -18.44 15.99
C GLY A 212 9.32 -17.28 16.18
N PHE A 213 8.03 -17.56 16.27
CA PHE A 213 6.98 -16.57 16.54
C PHE A 213 5.79 -17.19 17.27
N LEU A 214 5.15 -16.38 18.11
CA LEU A 214 3.94 -16.78 18.82
C LEU A 214 2.70 -16.45 17.99
N VAL A 215 1.74 -17.36 17.97
CA VAL A 215 0.38 -17.14 17.48
C VAL A 215 -0.52 -16.96 18.69
N TYR A 216 -1.32 -15.91 18.69
CA TYR A 216 -2.36 -15.69 19.69
C TYR A 216 -3.73 -15.97 19.09
N ARG A 217 -4.71 -16.32 19.93
CA ARG A 217 -6.09 -16.55 19.51
C ARG A 217 -7.07 -15.82 20.43
N THR A 218 -8.13 -15.27 19.85
CA THR A 218 -9.31 -14.80 20.56
C THR A 218 -10.57 -15.26 19.84
N LEU A 219 -11.68 -15.36 20.58
CA LEU A 219 -13.00 -15.69 20.05
C LEU A 219 -13.81 -14.40 19.96
N TRP A 220 -14.22 -14.04 18.74
CA TRP A 220 -14.99 -12.83 18.52
C TRP A 220 -16.47 -13.15 18.33
N ASN A 221 -17.34 -12.53 19.14
CA ASN A 221 -18.78 -12.69 19.02
C ASN A 221 -19.37 -11.57 18.14
N THR A 222 -19.94 -11.98 17.01
CA THR A 222 -20.50 -11.09 15.99
C THR A 222 -21.87 -10.53 16.36
N SER A 223 -22.56 -11.14 17.34
CA SER A 223 -23.91 -10.72 17.77
C SER A 223 -23.92 -9.60 18.81
N LYS A 224 -22.79 -9.35 19.50
CA LYS A 224 -22.69 -8.34 20.57
C LYS A 224 -21.61 -7.28 20.35
N ASN A 225 -20.87 -7.32 19.22
CA ASN A 225 -19.63 -6.55 19.03
C ASN A 225 -18.64 -6.68 20.23
N ASN A 226 -18.75 -7.76 21.01
CA ASN A 226 -18.00 -7.99 22.25
C ASN A 226 -17.28 -9.33 22.18
N ILE A 227 -16.17 -9.49 22.90
CA ILE A 227 -15.38 -10.72 22.94
C ILE A 227 -15.88 -11.61 24.08
N LEU A 228 -16.06 -12.90 23.79
CA LEU A 228 -16.45 -13.88 24.79
C LEU A 228 -15.21 -14.51 25.43
N THR A 229 -15.19 -14.52 26.76
CA THR A 229 -14.26 -15.35 27.55
C THR A 229 -14.77 -16.79 27.54
N SER A 230 -13.85 -17.73 27.25
CA SER A 230 -14.10 -19.15 27.02
C SER A 230 -14.92 -19.82 28.11
N ASN A 231 -16.06 -20.42 27.74
CA ASN A 231 -16.62 -21.70 28.21
C ASN A 231 -18.13 -21.72 27.99
N SER A 232 -18.56 -21.98 26.76
CA SER A 232 -19.92 -22.44 26.41
C SER A 232 -19.91 -22.92 24.96
N GLU A 233 -20.73 -23.91 24.64
CA GLU A 233 -20.97 -24.44 23.30
C GLU A 233 -21.11 -23.29 22.29
N ILE A 234 -20.39 -23.39 21.16
CA ILE A 234 -20.22 -22.29 20.19
C ILE A 234 -21.60 -21.91 19.63
N PRO A 235 -22.20 -20.78 20.04
CA PRO A 235 -23.41 -20.27 19.42
C PRO A 235 -23.08 -19.83 18.00
N SER A 236 -24.05 -19.93 17.09
CA SER A 236 -23.97 -19.31 15.77
C SER A 236 -23.52 -17.84 15.90
N GLY A 237 -22.47 -17.43 15.16
CA GLY A 237 -21.93 -16.06 15.23
C GLY A 237 -20.69 -15.87 16.12
N ILE A 238 -19.96 -16.92 16.50
CA ILE A 238 -18.59 -16.78 17.02
C ILE A 238 -17.59 -17.13 15.92
N LEU A 239 -16.59 -16.29 15.71
CA LEU A 239 -15.46 -16.55 14.82
C LEU A 239 -14.13 -16.55 15.60
N SER A 240 -13.14 -17.32 15.14
CA SER A 240 -11.80 -17.29 15.73
C SER A 240 -10.89 -16.30 15.02
N VAL A 241 -10.21 -15.46 15.78
CA VAL A 241 -9.19 -14.54 15.28
C VAL A 241 -7.83 -14.99 15.77
N PHE A 242 -6.99 -15.41 14.83
CA PHE A 242 -5.59 -15.74 15.06
C PHE A 242 -4.72 -14.54 14.74
N MET A 243 -3.78 -14.25 15.64
CA MET A 243 -2.92 -13.08 15.56
C MET A 243 -1.46 -13.49 15.53
N ILE A 244 -0.75 -13.16 14.45
CA ILE A 244 0.67 -13.47 14.26
C ILE A 244 1.51 -12.46 15.04
N GLY A 245 2.28 -12.95 15.99
CA GLY A 245 3.21 -12.15 16.80
C GLY A 245 4.49 -11.73 16.07
N PRO A 246 5.29 -10.85 16.68
CA PRO A 246 6.62 -10.52 16.19
C PRO A 246 7.57 -11.73 16.24
N ALA A 247 8.65 -11.65 15.47
CA ALA A 247 9.71 -12.65 15.54
C ALA A 247 10.38 -12.65 16.92
N SER A 248 10.65 -13.82 17.49
CA SER A 248 11.22 -13.93 18.83
C SER A 248 12.73 -13.72 18.84
N ASN A 249 13.42 -14.12 17.77
CA ASN A 249 14.88 -14.24 17.71
C ASN A 249 15.52 -13.58 16.48
N MET A 250 14.87 -12.59 15.84
CA MET A 250 15.43 -11.93 14.66
C MET A 250 15.17 -10.43 14.62
N ILE A 251 16.23 -9.63 14.58
CA ILE A 251 16.17 -8.16 14.42
C ILE A 251 16.22 -7.80 12.93
N PRO A 252 15.40 -6.84 12.43
CA PRO A 252 14.41 -6.04 13.17
C PRO A 252 13.00 -6.65 13.21
N LEU A 253 12.79 -7.88 12.74
CA LEU A 253 11.47 -8.54 12.72
C LEU A 253 10.84 -8.73 14.11
N ASN A 254 11.63 -8.71 15.17
CA ASN A 254 11.15 -8.69 16.56
C ASN A 254 10.43 -7.40 16.95
N THR A 255 10.44 -6.39 16.07
CA THR A 255 9.65 -5.16 16.21
C THR A 255 8.40 -5.15 15.34
N ALA A 256 8.14 -6.22 14.57
CA ALA A 256 6.95 -6.32 13.74
C ALA A 256 5.68 -6.10 14.57
N PHE A 257 4.73 -5.37 13.98
CA PHE A 257 3.39 -5.13 14.54
C PHE A 257 3.35 -4.36 15.87
N LYS A 258 4.46 -3.74 16.30
CA LYS A 258 4.44 -2.77 17.38
C LYS A 258 3.67 -1.52 16.95
N ALA A 259 2.44 -1.39 17.42
CA ALA A 259 1.58 -0.23 17.22
C ALA A 259 0.91 0.13 18.55
N SER A 260 1.04 1.39 18.98
CA SER A 260 0.41 1.86 20.23
C SER A 260 -1.07 2.25 20.05
N SER A 261 -1.51 2.43 18.80
CA SER A 261 -2.87 2.76 18.40
C SER A 261 -3.09 2.39 16.93
N ILE A 262 -4.34 2.42 16.50
CA ILE A 262 -4.75 2.18 15.11
C ILE A 262 -3.95 3.06 14.14
N ALA A 263 -3.91 4.38 14.39
CA ALA A 263 -3.18 5.34 13.53
C ALA A 263 -1.69 5.03 13.32
N LYS A 264 -1.06 4.22 14.21
CA LYS A 264 0.36 3.86 14.12
C LYS A 264 0.62 2.49 13.47
N ILE A 265 -0.40 1.80 12.95
CA ILE A 265 -0.22 0.51 12.26
C ILE A 265 0.65 0.66 11.00
N LYS A 266 0.46 1.74 10.23
CA LYS A 266 1.27 2.06 9.04
C LYS A 266 2.60 2.74 9.42
N ASN A 267 2.56 3.67 10.38
CA ASN A 267 3.69 4.53 10.76
C ASN A 267 4.27 4.19 12.15
N SER A 268 4.66 2.94 12.37
CA SER A 268 5.44 2.60 13.56
C SER A 268 6.88 3.09 13.36
N ASN A 269 7.47 3.77 14.36
CA ASN A 269 8.89 4.22 14.38
C ASN A 269 9.89 3.04 14.45
N SER A 270 9.70 2.01 13.62
CA SER A 270 10.54 0.83 13.56
C SER A 270 11.57 0.97 12.45
N LYS A 271 12.82 0.55 12.72
CA LYS A 271 13.84 0.31 11.69
C LYS A 271 13.49 -0.85 10.72
N LEU A 272 12.30 -1.42 10.86
CA LEU A 272 11.78 -2.51 10.04
C LEU A 272 11.14 -1.93 8.76
N LEU A 273 11.61 -2.38 7.61
CA LEU A 273 11.01 -2.02 6.33
C LEU A 273 9.57 -2.53 6.23
N PRO A 274 8.63 -1.74 5.68
CA PRO A 274 7.25 -2.18 5.47
C PRO A 274 7.14 -3.49 4.68
N GLU A 275 7.90 -3.63 3.59
CA GLU A 275 7.91 -4.86 2.77
C GLU A 275 8.34 -6.09 3.57
N TRP A 276 9.34 -5.95 4.47
CA TRP A 276 9.75 -7.06 5.34
C TRP A 276 8.68 -7.44 6.35
N LYS A 277 7.96 -6.45 6.90
CA LYS A 277 6.83 -6.68 7.82
C LYS A 277 5.72 -7.47 7.12
N ASP A 278 5.45 -7.12 5.87
CA ASP A 278 4.41 -7.71 5.03
C ASP A 278 4.76 -9.14 4.61
N LEU A 279 5.97 -9.35 4.07
CA LEU A 279 6.48 -10.66 3.68
C LEU A 279 6.61 -11.61 4.88
N TYR A 280 7.05 -11.08 6.04
CA TYR A 280 7.08 -11.84 7.30
C TYR A 280 5.68 -12.30 7.69
N PHE A 281 4.69 -11.41 7.66
CA PHE A 281 3.30 -11.76 7.96
C PHE A 281 2.80 -12.86 7.03
N CYS A 282 2.95 -12.70 5.71
CA CYS A 282 2.53 -13.68 4.71
C CYS A 282 3.13 -15.06 4.98
N LYS A 283 4.46 -15.13 5.22
CA LYS A 283 5.14 -16.40 5.44
C LYS A 283 4.74 -17.06 6.76
N ALA A 284 4.61 -16.27 7.83
CA ALA A 284 4.17 -16.77 9.13
C ALA A 284 2.71 -17.23 9.12
N ALA A 285 1.83 -16.51 8.41
CA ALA A 285 0.44 -16.91 8.21
C ALA A 285 0.35 -18.21 7.41
N ALA A 286 1.17 -18.39 6.36
CA ALA A 286 1.20 -19.63 5.59
C ALA A 286 1.63 -20.84 6.44
N GLU A 287 2.61 -20.67 7.32
CA GLU A 287 3.00 -21.70 8.28
C GLU A 287 1.88 -22.01 9.29
N LEU A 288 1.12 -21.01 9.74
CA LEU A 288 -0.06 -21.25 10.58
C LEU A 288 -1.15 -22.02 9.83
N ILE A 289 -1.40 -21.73 8.55
CA ILE A 289 -2.33 -22.51 7.73
C ILE A 289 -1.86 -23.96 7.62
N ALA A 290 -0.58 -24.19 7.35
CA ALA A 290 -0.01 -25.53 7.30
C ALA A 290 -0.15 -26.27 8.64
N TYR A 291 0.12 -25.58 9.76
CA TYR A 291 -0.10 -26.09 11.11
C TYR A 291 -1.57 -26.47 11.34
N ARG A 292 -2.53 -25.61 10.96
CA ARG A 292 -3.96 -25.89 11.12
C ARG A 292 -4.47 -26.98 10.20
N ASN A 293 -3.79 -27.23 9.07
CA ASN A 293 -4.14 -28.31 8.16
C ASN A 293 -3.50 -29.65 8.53
N THR A 294 -2.49 -29.66 9.41
CA THR A 294 -1.79 -30.87 9.88
C THR A 294 -2.25 -31.30 11.27
N ILE A 295 -2.34 -30.36 12.21
CA ILE A 295 -2.65 -30.67 13.61
C ILE A 295 -4.15 -30.76 13.81
N ILE A 296 -4.57 -31.99 14.05
CA ILE A 296 -5.93 -32.41 14.38
C ILE A 296 -6.18 -32.02 15.84
N ASP A 297 -6.60 -30.77 16.07
CA ASP A 297 -7.14 -30.32 17.37
C ASP A 297 -8.60 -30.83 17.53
N THR A 298 -8.85 -32.07 17.09
CA THR A 298 -10.14 -32.73 17.23
C THR A 298 -10.23 -33.17 18.68
N SER A 299 -11.18 -32.59 19.43
CA SER A 299 -11.49 -33.06 20.78
C SER A 299 -11.69 -34.58 20.76
N LEU A 300 -11.24 -35.28 21.81
CA LEU A 300 -11.53 -36.71 22.00
C LEU A 300 -13.04 -37.02 21.98
N PHE A 301 -13.88 -36.00 22.20
CA PHE A 301 -15.33 -36.08 22.18
C PHE A 301 -15.98 -35.55 20.90
N ALA A 302 -15.18 -35.13 19.91
CA ALA A 302 -15.74 -34.65 18.66
C ALA A 302 -16.29 -35.83 17.86
N ILE A 303 -17.57 -35.71 17.46
CA ILE A 303 -18.29 -36.73 16.71
C ILE A 303 -17.65 -36.92 15.31
N HIS A 304 -16.97 -35.91 14.77
CA HIS A 304 -16.38 -35.91 13.43
C HIS A 304 -14.95 -35.36 13.49
N GLU A 305 -14.04 -35.89 12.66
CA GLU A 305 -12.70 -35.34 12.50
C GLU A 305 -12.73 -33.90 11.96
N THR A 306 -11.86 -33.05 12.49
CA THR A 306 -11.68 -31.68 11.98
C THR A 306 -11.23 -31.71 10.52
N ARG A 307 -11.94 -31.02 9.62
CA ARG A 307 -11.73 -31.07 8.16
C ARG A 307 -10.40 -30.44 7.67
N GLY A 308 -9.62 -29.84 8.57
CA GLY A 308 -8.41 -29.10 8.22
C GLY A 308 -8.75 -27.66 7.79
N VAL A 309 -8.12 -27.19 6.72
CA VAL A 309 -8.37 -25.88 6.10
C VAL A 309 -8.91 -26.10 4.70
N ASP A 310 -10.18 -25.76 4.45
CA ASP A 310 -10.81 -25.91 3.13
C ASP A 310 -10.50 -24.71 2.22
N VAL A 311 -10.57 -23.47 2.75
CA VAL A 311 -10.37 -22.23 1.97
C VAL A 311 -9.47 -21.24 2.69
N VAL A 312 -8.50 -20.68 1.96
CA VAL A 312 -7.71 -19.51 2.35
C VAL A 312 -8.14 -18.33 1.49
N HIS A 313 -8.69 -17.29 2.11
CA HIS A 313 -9.19 -16.10 1.43
C HIS A 313 -8.25 -14.92 1.70
N VAL A 314 -7.40 -14.60 0.74
CA VAL A 314 -6.37 -13.56 0.83
C VAL A 314 -6.95 -12.21 0.38
N HIS A 315 -6.80 -11.19 1.22
CA HIS A 315 -7.32 -9.85 0.95
C HIS A 315 -6.20 -8.82 0.75
N GLY A 316 -6.15 -8.22 -0.45
CA GLY A 316 -5.26 -7.12 -0.78
C GLY A 316 -3.83 -7.54 -1.18
N SER A 317 -3.21 -6.74 -2.05
CA SER A 317 -1.86 -6.91 -2.60
C SER A 317 -0.77 -7.17 -1.57
N THR A 318 -0.87 -6.52 -0.42
CA THR A 318 0.15 -6.64 0.63
C THR A 318 0.13 -8.00 1.35
N ASN A 319 -0.88 -8.83 1.09
CA ASN A 319 -0.99 -10.23 1.56
C ASN A 319 -0.86 -11.24 0.41
N ALA A 320 -0.88 -10.79 -0.85
CA ALA A 320 -0.90 -11.61 -2.06
C ALA A 320 0.24 -12.64 -2.11
N PHE A 321 1.42 -12.26 -1.63
CA PHE A 321 2.60 -13.13 -1.67
C PHE A 321 2.52 -14.35 -0.73
N MET A 322 1.51 -14.44 0.12
CA MET A 322 1.20 -15.65 0.88
C MET A 322 0.95 -16.86 -0.03
N ILE A 323 0.42 -16.64 -1.24
CA ILE A 323 0.10 -17.71 -2.20
C ILE A 323 1.35 -18.49 -2.58
N GLU A 324 2.48 -17.80 -2.83
CA GLU A 324 3.76 -18.46 -3.11
C GLU A 324 4.27 -19.25 -1.90
N PHE A 325 4.11 -18.74 -0.68
CA PHE A 325 4.52 -19.48 0.51
C PHE A 325 3.67 -20.73 0.74
N LEU A 326 2.37 -20.69 0.45
CA LEU A 326 1.50 -21.87 0.48
C LEU A 326 1.93 -22.89 -0.58
N ASP A 327 2.25 -22.43 -1.79
CA ASP A 327 2.73 -23.30 -2.87
C ASP A 327 4.07 -23.97 -2.53
N HIS A 328 5.02 -23.22 -1.96
CA HIS A 328 6.29 -23.78 -1.50
C HIS A 328 6.10 -24.81 -0.36
N ILE A 329 5.16 -24.57 0.56
CA ILE A 329 4.78 -25.55 1.61
C ILE A 329 4.16 -26.81 1.00
N ASN A 330 3.34 -26.65 -0.04
CA ASN A 330 2.73 -27.75 -0.77
C ASN A 330 3.78 -28.64 -1.46
N HIS A 331 4.72 -28.04 -2.19
CA HIS A 331 5.83 -28.76 -2.82
C HIS A 331 6.72 -29.48 -1.78
N GLY A 332 6.89 -28.88 -0.60
CA GLY A 332 7.55 -29.50 0.55
C GLY A 332 6.73 -30.62 1.23
N LYS A 333 5.55 -30.98 0.71
CA LYS A 333 4.61 -31.99 1.23
C LYS A 333 4.28 -31.82 2.71
N LYS A 334 4.22 -30.57 3.17
CA LYS A 334 3.93 -30.23 4.56
C LYS A 334 2.44 -30.16 4.89
N PHE A 335 1.56 -30.16 3.89
CA PHE A 335 0.12 -30.27 4.15
C PHE A 335 -0.24 -31.71 4.51
N GLY A 336 -0.75 -31.92 5.72
CA GLY A 336 -1.18 -33.23 6.20
C GLY A 336 -2.53 -33.68 5.64
N LYS A 337 -3.32 -32.74 5.11
CA LYS A 337 -4.64 -32.96 4.50
C LYS A 337 -4.69 -32.33 3.10
N LYS A 338 -5.87 -32.32 2.48
CA LYS A 338 -6.12 -31.66 1.20
C LYS A 338 -5.60 -30.22 1.23
N ILE A 339 -4.95 -29.81 0.15
CA ILE A 339 -4.45 -28.45 -0.03
C ILE A 339 -5.65 -27.49 -0.04
N PRO A 340 -5.62 -26.39 0.73
CA PRO A 340 -6.72 -25.42 0.73
C PRO A 340 -6.91 -24.78 -0.64
N ALA A 341 -8.16 -24.49 -1.01
CA ALA A 341 -8.43 -23.61 -2.13
C ALA A 341 -8.07 -22.17 -1.75
N VAL A 342 -7.39 -21.46 -2.63
CA VAL A 342 -6.96 -20.08 -2.44
C VAL A 342 -7.87 -19.15 -3.24
N VAL A 343 -8.48 -18.22 -2.53
CA VAL A 343 -9.28 -17.12 -3.10
C VAL A 343 -8.53 -15.83 -2.86
N TYR A 344 -8.32 -15.01 -3.89
CA TYR A 344 -7.72 -13.70 -3.79
C TYR A 344 -8.77 -12.60 -4.03
N THR A 345 -8.81 -11.58 -3.18
CA THR A 345 -9.66 -10.39 -3.39
C THR A 345 -8.82 -9.15 -3.58
N ILE A 346 -9.08 -8.45 -4.68
CA ILE A 346 -8.58 -7.09 -4.96
C ILE A 346 -9.61 -6.09 -4.45
N HIS A 347 -9.18 -5.14 -3.63
CA HIS A 347 -10.02 -4.11 -3.01
C HIS A 347 -9.86 -2.75 -3.69
N ASP A 348 -8.65 -2.42 -4.13
CA ASP A 348 -8.37 -1.20 -4.90
C ASP A 348 -7.47 -1.55 -6.08
N TYR A 349 -8.02 -1.64 -7.28
CA TYR A 349 -7.23 -2.05 -8.44
C TYR A 349 -6.17 -1.02 -8.84
N LEU A 350 -6.37 0.27 -8.56
CA LEU A 350 -5.43 1.31 -8.96
C LEU A 350 -4.16 1.23 -8.10
N GLU A 351 -4.33 1.11 -6.78
CA GLU A 351 -3.19 1.01 -5.86
C GLU A 351 -2.57 -0.40 -5.85
N GLU A 352 -3.40 -1.44 -5.92
CA GLU A 352 -2.92 -2.82 -5.78
C GLU A 352 -2.17 -3.32 -7.01
N GLN A 353 -2.46 -2.78 -8.21
CA GLN A 353 -1.72 -3.12 -9.42
C GLN A 353 -0.28 -2.59 -9.41
N ILE A 354 -0.06 -1.43 -8.79
CA ILE A 354 1.27 -0.81 -8.72
C ILE A 354 2.06 -1.22 -7.47
N TYR A 355 1.40 -1.85 -6.49
CA TYR A 355 2.08 -2.40 -5.33
C TYR A 355 3.09 -3.46 -5.75
N SER A 356 4.33 -3.21 -5.39
CA SER A 356 5.46 -4.05 -5.73
C SER A 356 6.46 -4.07 -4.58
N ASN A 357 7.21 -5.15 -4.44
CA ASN A 357 8.32 -5.26 -3.48
C ASN A 357 9.65 -5.34 -4.21
N ASP A 358 10.69 -4.80 -3.58
CA ASP A 358 12.06 -4.84 -4.07
C ASP A 358 12.61 -6.28 -4.01
N LEU A 359 13.31 -6.72 -5.07
CA LEU A 359 13.91 -8.06 -5.11
C LEU A 359 14.84 -8.33 -3.94
N THR A 360 15.62 -7.35 -3.50
CA THR A 360 16.53 -7.49 -2.36
C THR A 360 15.78 -7.79 -1.06
N ASN A 361 14.56 -7.27 -0.92
CA ASN A 361 13.69 -7.52 0.22
C ASN A 361 13.05 -8.91 0.14
N ILE A 362 12.66 -9.35 -1.05
CA ILE A 362 12.08 -10.67 -1.29
C ILE A 362 13.11 -11.78 -1.08
N GLN A 363 14.36 -11.56 -1.48
CA GLN A 363 15.49 -12.51 -1.33
C GLN A 363 15.71 -12.93 0.12
N LYS A 364 15.27 -12.11 1.08
CA LYS A 364 15.29 -12.48 2.49
C LYS A 364 14.37 -13.66 2.84
N PHE A 365 13.30 -13.86 2.08
CA PHE A 365 12.21 -14.80 2.39
C PHE A 365 12.12 -15.99 1.45
N LEU A 366 12.68 -15.95 0.25
CA LEU A 366 12.78 -17.09 -0.68
C LEU A 366 14.02 -16.95 -1.57
N ASP A 367 14.24 -17.97 -2.40
CA ASP A 367 15.30 -17.94 -3.41
C ASP A 367 14.83 -17.23 -4.68
N VAL A 368 15.06 -15.92 -4.76
CA VAL A 368 14.57 -15.04 -5.84
C VAL A 368 15.11 -15.46 -7.20
N ASP A 369 16.37 -15.87 -7.29
CA ASP A 369 16.99 -16.21 -8.57
C ASP A 369 16.26 -17.38 -9.25
N VAL A 370 15.96 -18.43 -8.48
CA VAL A 370 15.18 -19.59 -8.94
C VAL A 370 13.76 -19.18 -9.30
N PHE A 371 13.15 -18.36 -8.44
CA PHE A 371 11.76 -17.93 -8.58
C PHE A 371 11.55 -17.00 -9.79
N GLN A 372 12.48 -16.08 -10.05
CA GLN A 372 12.45 -15.13 -11.15
C GLN A 372 12.63 -15.82 -12.50
N VAL A 373 13.54 -16.80 -12.61
CA VAL A 373 13.74 -17.59 -13.84
C VAL A 373 12.46 -18.34 -14.23
N GLY A 374 11.72 -18.87 -13.25
CA GLY A 374 10.48 -19.59 -13.51
C GLY A 374 9.28 -18.71 -13.83
N LYS A 375 9.31 -17.43 -13.42
CA LYS A 375 8.15 -16.53 -13.48
C LYS A 375 8.53 -15.08 -13.84
N PRO A 376 9.30 -14.84 -14.93
CA PRO A 376 9.88 -13.52 -15.22
C PRO A 376 8.84 -12.42 -15.45
N GLN A 377 7.61 -12.78 -15.86
CA GLN A 377 6.53 -11.83 -16.17
C GLN A 377 6.04 -10.99 -14.99
N TYR A 378 6.34 -11.37 -13.74
CA TYR A 378 5.93 -10.59 -12.56
C TYR A 378 6.99 -9.60 -12.09
N PHE A 379 8.10 -9.48 -12.83
CA PHE A 379 9.26 -8.67 -12.45
C PHE A 379 9.49 -7.54 -13.45
N HIS A 380 9.69 -6.33 -12.93
CA HIS A 380 10.09 -5.18 -13.72
C HIS A 380 10.93 -4.23 -12.85
N ASN A 381 12.06 -3.75 -13.39
CA ASN A 381 13.00 -2.85 -12.72
C ASN A 381 13.39 -3.28 -11.29
N ASP A 382 13.82 -4.53 -11.11
CA ASP A 382 14.18 -5.12 -9.80
C ASP A 382 13.07 -5.09 -8.75
N ARG A 383 11.82 -5.04 -9.21
CA ARG A 383 10.64 -5.15 -8.35
C ARG A 383 9.75 -6.27 -8.82
N MET A 384 9.06 -6.90 -7.86
CA MET A 384 8.04 -7.90 -8.12
C MET A 384 6.65 -7.35 -7.83
N TYR A 385 5.73 -7.52 -8.77
CA TYR A 385 4.34 -7.09 -8.66
C TYR A 385 3.47 -8.21 -8.09
N MET A 386 3.04 -8.03 -6.84
CA MET A 386 2.46 -9.11 -6.04
C MET A 386 1.05 -9.49 -6.49
N SER A 387 0.25 -8.51 -6.90
CA SER A 387 -1.13 -8.73 -7.35
C SER A 387 -1.18 -9.53 -8.65
N GLY A 388 -0.32 -9.24 -9.62
CA GLY A 388 -0.24 -9.99 -10.87
C GLY A 388 0.05 -11.46 -10.62
N TYR A 389 1.04 -11.74 -9.76
CA TYR A 389 1.35 -13.11 -9.34
C TYR A 389 0.14 -13.78 -8.66
N ALA A 390 -0.55 -13.09 -7.74
CA ALA A 390 -1.69 -13.68 -7.03
C ALA A 390 -2.91 -13.92 -7.93
N ILE A 391 -3.14 -13.06 -8.92
CA ILE A 391 -4.22 -13.22 -9.91
C ILE A 391 -4.05 -14.55 -10.66
N ASP A 392 -2.84 -14.84 -11.13
CA ASP A 392 -2.57 -16.03 -11.94
C ASP A 392 -2.47 -17.33 -11.13
N ASN A 393 -2.15 -17.24 -9.82
CA ASN A 393 -1.86 -18.41 -8.99
C ASN A 393 -2.96 -18.72 -7.95
N ALA A 394 -3.97 -17.86 -7.78
CA ALA A 394 -5.15 -18.18 -7.01
C ALA A 394 -6.09 -19.11 -7.80
N GLN A 395 -6.81 -20.01 -7.12
CA GLN A 395 -7.87 -20.79 -7.78
C GLN A 395 -9.08 -19.92 -8.12
N MET A 396 -9.19 -18.75 -7.47
CA MET A 396 -10.28 -17.83 -7.67
C MET A 396 -9.84 -16.40 -7.37
N VAL A 397 -10.12 -15.50 -8.30
CA VAL A 397 -9.96 -14.06 -8.09
C VAL A 397 -11.33 -13.43 -7.92
N THR A 398 -11.42 -12.46 -7.01
CA THR A 398 -12.67 -11.82 -6.65
C THR A 398 -12.45 -10.33 -6.49
N PHE A 399 -13.52 -9.57 -6.66
CA PHE A 399 -13.52 -8.11 -6.55
C PHE A 399 -14.61 -7.64 -5.60
N VAL A 400 -14.44 -6.44 -5.06
CA VAL A 400 -15.39 -5.83 -4.12
C VAL A 400 -16.66 -5.28 -4.78
N SER A 401 -16.64 -5.03 -6.10
CA SER A 401 -17.81 -4.59 -6.87
C SER A 401 -17.85 -5.19 -8.28
N LYS A 402 -19.04 -5.19 -8.90
CA LYS A 402 -19.21 -5.60 -10.30
C LYS A 402 -18.55 -4.62 -11.27
N ASP A 403 -18.60 -3.33 -10.97
CA ASP A 403 -18.00 -2.30 -11.82
C ASP A 403 -16.49 -2.45 -11.86
N LEU A 404 -15.86 -2.66 -10.71
CA LEU A 404 -14.42 -2.91 -10.62
C LEU A 404 -14.04 -4.21 -11.33
N ALA A 405 -14.84 -5.27 -11.15
CA ALA A 405 -14.64 -6.53 -11.84
C ALA A 405 -14.71 -6.37 -13.37
N ARG A 406 -15.61 -5.50 -13.85
CA ARG A 406 -15.76 -5.19 -15.28
C ARG A 406 -14.55 -4.40 -15.79
N GLU A 407 -14.18 -3.32 -15.11
CA GLU A 407 -13.02 -2.47 -15.48
C GLU A 407 -11.68 -3.23 -15.53
N MET A 408 -11.58 -4.33 -14.78
CA MET A 408 -10.38 -5.15 -14.74
C MET A 408 -10.27 -6.16 -15.89
N VAL A 409 -11.37 -6.48 -16.56
CA VAL A 409 -11.48 -7.65 -17.46
C VAL A 409 -11.92 -7.23 -18.86
N GLU A 410 -12.70 -6.16 -18.98
CA GLU A 410 -13.10 -5.49 -20.23
C GLU A 410 -12.17 -4.31 -20.53
#